data_AF-A0AAU9ERE4-F1
#
_entry.id   AF-A0AAU9ERE4-F1
#
_cell.length_a   1.000
_cell.length_b   1.000
_cell.length_c   1.000
_cell.angle_alpha   90.00
_cell.angle_beta   90.00
_cell.angle_gamma   90.00
#
_symmetry.space_group_name_H-M   'P 1'
#
loop_
_entity.id
_entity.type
_entity.pdbx_description
1 polymer ?
#
loop_
_entity_poly.entity_id
_entity_poly.type
_entity_poly.pdbx_seq_one_letter_code
_entity_poly.pdbx_strand_id
1 'polypeptide(L)'
;MGHIELDYRAIPKLHGCKNYWQWRILMRTYLENIDLWKHNELKDTPQVKFLILASVEADLIEPAYDDQSCKYIFDNLESRFSAYN
;
A
#
# COMPACT_ATOMS: atom_id res chain seq x y z
N MET A 1 28.07 7.41 -2.00
CA MET A 1 26.86 8.24 -2.25
C MET A 1 25.84 7.81 -1.21
N GLY A 2 25.39 8.70 -0.33
CA GLY A 2 24.43 8.34 0.72
C GLY A 2 23.13 7.88 0.09
N HIS A 3 22.66 6.69 0.46
CA HIS A 3 21.33 6.23 0.07
C HIS A 3 20.32 7.17 0.72
N ILE A 4 19.54 7.88 -0.10
CA ILE A 4 18.38 8.62 0.39
C ILE A 4 17.37 7.55 0.83
N GLU A 5 17.18 7.42 2.14
CA GLU A 5 16.18 6.53 2.72
C GLU A 5 14.81 7.20 2.57
N LEU A 6 13.84 6.49 1.98
CA LEU A 6 12.48 7.00 1.84
C LEU A 6 11.78 6.92 3.20
N ASP A 7 11.14 8.01 3.63
CA ASP A 7 10.37 8.03 4.87
C ASP A 7 8.93 7.55 4.64
N TYR A 8 8.56 6.42 5.24
CA TYR A 8 7.20 5.89 5.23
C TYR A 8 6.15 6.91 5.67
N ARG A 9 6.48 7.80 6.62
CA ARG A 9 5.55 8.82 7.16
C ARG A 9 5.16 9.87 6.12
N ALA A 10 5.88 9.96 5.01
CA ALA A 10 5.54 10.85 3.90
C ALA A 10 4.42 10.29 3.01
N ILE A 11 4.04 9.01 3.17
CA ILE A 11 2.92 8.42 2.43
C ILE A 11 1.61 8.91 3.08
N PRO A 12 0.76 9.68 2.35
CA PRO A 12 -0.53 10.10 2.87
C PRO A 12 -1.44 8.88 3.04
N LYS A 13 -2.29 8.88 4.07
CA LYS A 13 -3.26 7.79 4.23
C LYS A 13 -4.23 7.76 3.06
N LEU A 14 -4.49 6.57 2.54
CA LEU A 14 -5.56 6.34 1.55
C LEU A 14 -6.90 6.71 2.19
N HIS A 15 -7.62 7.63 1.57
CA HIS A 15 -8.91 8.15 2.03
C HIS A 15 -9.98 8.14 0.91
N GLY A 16 -9.78 7.27 -0.09
CA GLY A 16 -10.71 7.03 -1.21
C GLY A 16 -10.15 7.38 -2.59
N CYS A 17 -11.03 7.45 -3.59
CA CYS A 17 -10.62 7.55 -5.01
C CYS A 17 -9.78 8.80 -5.32
N LYS A 18 -10.01 9.90 -4.59
CA LYS A 18 -9.34 11.19 -4.83
C LYS A 18 -7.83 11.13 -4.67
N ASN A 19 -7.32 10.30 -3.76
CA ASN A 19 -5.88 10.19 -3.50
C ASN A 19 -5.31 8.79 -3.77
N TYR A 20 -6.12 7.86 -4.27
CA TYR A 20 -5.69 6.49 -4.53
C TYR A 20 -4.41 6.42 -5.37
N TRP A 21 -4.35 7.14 -6.48
CA TRP A 21 -3.18 7.10 -7.36
C TRP A 21 -1.92 7.65 -6.70
N GLN A 22 -2.04 8.72 -5.90
CA GLN A 22 -0.92 9.26 -5.14
C GLN A 22 -0.42 8.24 -4.10
N TRP A 23 -1.34 7.67 -3.32
CA TRP A 23 -1.04 6.63 -2.34
C TRP A 23 -0.36 5.41 -2.98
N ARG A 24 -0.94 4.90 -4.08
CA ARG A 24 -0.48 3.72 -4.80
C ARG A 24 0.96 3.89 -5.30
N ILE A 25 1.27 5.04 -5.91
CA ILE A 25 2.61 5.34 -6.43
C ILE A 25 3.62 5.39 -5.30
N LEU A 26 3.34 6.15 -4.23
CA LEU A 26 4.28 6.32 -3.11
C LEU A 26 4.49 5.02 -2.34
N MET A 27 3.43 4.26 -2.06
CA MET A 27 3.52 2.96 -1.40
C MET A 27 4.36 1.98 -2.21
N ARG A 28 4.09 1.86 -3.51
CA ARG A 28 4.87 0.98 -4.39
C ARG A 28 6.34 1.36 -4.39
N THR A 29 6.66 2.65 -4.58
CA THR A 29 8.05 3.13 -4.59
C THR A 29 8.76 2.86 -3.27
N TYR A 30 8.09 3.08 -2.13
CA TYR A 30 8.63 2.76 -0.82
C TYR A 30 8.93 1.26 -0.68
N LEU A 31 7.98 0.39 -1.04
CA LEU A 31 8.16 -1.06 -0.95
C LEU A 31 9.23 -1.60 -1.91
N GLU A 32 9.38 -1.00 -3.09
CA GLU A 32 10.47 -1.32 -4.03
C GLU A 32 11.84 -0.93 -3.44
N ASN A 33 11.94 0.21 -2.75
CA ASN A 33 13.18 0.67 -2.12
C ASN A 33 13.69 -0.25 -1.01
N ILE A 34 12.77 -0.89 -0.27
CA ILE A 34 13.10 -1.83 0.82
C ILE A 34 12.97 -3.29 0.42
N ASP A 35 13.00 -3.59 -0.88
CA ASP A 35 12.98 -4.95 -1.44
C ASP A 35 11.74 -5.80 -1.05
N LEU A 36 10.61 -5.16 -0.76
CA LEU A 36 9.33 -5.80 -0.45
C LEU A 36 8.39 -5.90 -1.65
N TRP A 37 8.68 -5.19 -2.73
CA TRP A 37 8.01 -5.32 -4.02
C TRP A 37 9.06 -5.43 -5.13
N LYS A 38 9.07 -6.52 -5.88
CA LYS A 38 10.00 -6.73 -7.01
C LYS A 38 9.31 -7.47 -8.14
N HIS A 39 9.69 -7.19 -9.40
CA HIS A 39 9.17 -7.89 -10.57
C HIS A 39 7.62 -7.97 -10.65
N ASN A 40 6.95 -6.90 -10.19
CA ASN A 40 5.49 -6.84 -10.07
C ASN A 40 4.88 -7.85 -9.07
N GLU A 41 5.69 -8.36 -8.16
CA GLU A 41 5.31 -9.27 -7.08
C GLU A 41 5.47 -8.56 -5.72
N LEU A 42 4.39 -8.56 -4.95
CA LEU A 42 4.31 -8.01 -3.61
C LEU A 42 4.57 -9.14 -2.61
N LYS A 43 5.59 -9.01 -1.75
CA LYS A 43 5.90 -10.04 -0.75
C LYS A 43 4.75 -10.20 0.24
N ASP A 44 4.36 -11.44 0.50
CA ASP A 44 3.32 -11.75 1.48
C ASP A 44 3.93 -11.99 2.86
N THR A 45 4.14 -10.89 3.61
CA THR A 45 4.76 -10.93 4.94
C THR A 45 4.01 -10.02 5.92
N PRO A 46 4.08 -10.28 7.24
CA PRO A 46 3.47 -9.41 8.24
C PRO A 46 3.91 -7.94 8.14
N GLN A 47 5.18 -7.70 7.78
CA GLN A 47 5.72 -6.35 7.58
C GLN A 47 5.00 -5.61 6.45
N VAL A 48 4.81 -6.27 5.29
CA VAL A 48 4.10 -5.67 4.16
C VAL A 48 2.64 -5.41 4.50
N LYS A 49 1.96 -6.37 5.13
CA LYS A 49 0.58 -6.21 5.59
C LYS A 49 0.46 -5.00 6.51
N PHE A 50 1.36 -4.88 7.50
CA PHE A 50 1.39 -3.73 8.40
C PHE A 50 1.56 -2.41 7.65
N LEU A 51 2.54 -2.32 6.73
CA LEU A 51 2.82 -1.09 5.98
C LEU A 51 1.63 -0.66 5.11
N ILE A 52 0.96 -1.61 4.46
CA ILE A 52 -0.25 -1.34 3.69
C ILE A 52 -1.35 -0.83 4.61
N LEU A 53 -1.72 -1.60 5.64
CA LEU A 53 -2.85 -1.25 6.51
C LEU A 53 -2.63 0.05 7.29
N ALA A 54 -1.40 0.32 7.76
CA ALA A 54 -1.09 1.56 8.48
C ALA A 54 -1.17 2.82 7.59
N SER A 55 -1.12 2.64 6.27
CA SER A 55 -1.24 3.71 5.27
C SER A 55 -2.66 3.90 4.75
N VAL A 56 -3.67 3.25 5.35
CA VAL A 56 -5.07 3.31 4.95
C VAL A 56 -5.89 3.91 6.09
N GLU A 57 -6.92 4.70 5.80
CA GLU A 57 -7.86 5.17 6.81
C GLU A 57 -8.66 4.00 7.40
N ALA A 58 -8.97 4.08 8.69
CA ALA A 58 -9.49 2.93 9.45
C ALA A 58 -10.86 2.46 8.96
N ASP A 59 -11.69 3.36 8.42
CA ASP A 59 -13.01 3.06 7.85
C ASP A 59 -12.94 2.33 6.50
N LEU A 60 -11.78 2.35 5.83
CA LEU A 60 -11.57 1.63 4.57
C LEU A 60 -11.03 0.20 4.77
N ILE A 61 -10.57 -0.13 5.98
CA ILE A 61 -10.05 -1.46 6.34
C ILE A 61 -11.20 -2.42 6.58
N GLU A 62 -11.18 -3.56 5.89
CA GLU A 62 -12.18 -4.62 6.06
C GLU A 62 -11.70 -5.66 7.09
N PRO A 63 -12.58 -6.17 7.98
CA PRO A 63 -12.20 -7.22 8.93
C PRO A 63 -11.61 -8.47 8.26
N ALA A 64 -12.04 -8.77 7.04
CA ALA A 64 -11.55 -9.90 6.26
C ALA A 64 -10.05 -9.80 5.92
N TYR A 65 -9.43 -8.62 5.98
CA TYR A 65 -8.01 -8.45 5.65
C TYR A 65 -7.06 -9.17 6.62
N ASP A 66 -7.53 -9.57 7.80
CA ASP A 66 -6.72 -10.32 8.77
C ASP A 66 -6.16 -11.61 8.17
N ASP A 67 -6.99 -12.35 7.43
CA ASP A 67 -6.65 -13.65 6.83
C ASP A 67 -6.21 -13.58 5.36
N GLN A 68 -6.23 -12.39 4.75
CA GLN A 68 -5.94 -12.24 3.32
C GLN A 68 -4.47 -11.96 3.04
N SER A 69 -4.04 -12.31 1.82
CA SER A 69 -2.69 -11.99 1.34
C SER A 69 -2.52 -10.49 1.09
N CYS A 70 -1.28 -10.01 1.18
CA CYS A 70 -0.94 -8.62 0.85
C CYS A 70 -1.39 -8.25 -0.58
N LYS A 71 -1.25 -9.19 -1.52
CA LYS A 71 -1.71 -9.01 -2.91
C LYS A 71 -3.21 -8.80 -2.99
N TYR A 72 -3.99 -9.65 -2.31
CA TYR A 72 -5.45 -9.52 -2.30
C TYR A 72 -5.88 -8.16 -1.73
N ILE A 73 -5.30 -7.75 -0.61
CA ILE A 73 -5.61 -6.46 0.02
C ILE A 73 -5.32 -5.32 -0.96
N PHE A 74 -4.15 -5.34 -1.61
CA PHE A 74 -3.77 -4.30 -2.57
C PHE A 74 -4.71 -4.27 -3.79
N ASP A 75 -5.02 -5.43 -4.37
CA ASP A 75 -5.92 -5.56 -5.53
C ASP A 75 -7.36 -5.13 -5.17
N ASN A 76 -7.82 -5.42 -3.94
CA ASN A 76 -9.13 -4.99 -3.46
C ASN A 76 -9.22 -3.46 -3.31
N LEU A 77 -8.19 -2.82 -2.72
CA LEU A 77 -8.10 -1.36 -2.65
C LEU A 77 -8.05 -0.73 -4.05
N GLU A 78 -7.32 -1.34 -4.99
CA GLU A 78 -7.29 -0.91 -6.40
C GLU A 78 -8.67 -0.98 -7.04
N SER A 79 -9.37 -2.11 -6.90
CA SER A 79 -10.72 -2.28 -7.43
C SER A 79 -11.70 -1.24 -6.88
N ARG A 80 -11.61 -0.93 -5.59
CA ARG A 80 -12.50 0.02 -4.90
C ARG A 80 -12.24 1.48 -5.26
N PHE A 81 -10.98 1.87 -5.47
CA PHE A 81 -10.59 3.28 -5.48
C PHE A 81 -9.84 3.76 -6.74
N SER A 82 -9.48 2.87 -7.68
CA SER A 82 -8.73 3.27 -8.89
C SER A 82 -9.55 4.04 -9.92
N ALA A 83 -10.86 3.82 -9.95
CA ALA A 83 -11.76 4.55 -10.83
C ALA A 83 -11.95 5.99 -10.35
N TYR A 84 -11.55 6.94 -11.20
CA TYR A 84 -12.11 8.30 -11.12
C TYR A 84 -13.56 8.21 -11.60
N ASN A 85 -14.48 7.92 -10.68
CA ASN A 85 -15.90 8.23 -10.90
C ASN A 85 -16.14 9.71 -10.62
#